data_AF-A0A9P5CK07-F1
#
_entry.id   AF-A0A9P5CK07-F1
#
_cell.length_a   1.000
_cell.length_b   1.000
_cell.length_c   1.000
_cell.angle_alpha   90.00
_cell.angle_beta   90.00
_cell.angle_gamma   90.00
#
_symmetry.space_group_name_H-M   'P 1'
#
loop_
_entity.id
_entity.type
_entity.pdbx_description
1 polymer ?
#
loop_
_entity_poly.entity_id
_entity_poly.type
_entity_poly.pdbx_seq_one_letter_code
_entity_poly.pdbx_strand_id
1 'polypeptide(L)'
;MLIGSDEVQHPSIFTSLPCKQITNKNIDFIKHSIELCTSSCHPLQQLKSFPTRLLDLGSVAESGCVRLIQTKDIPEADVPSLKYAALSYCWGNTIQPKTTPENLKKRTESISLKEMSAGQEDQARADWEQESEIMDMIYAQAYITICAASSPSCQVSFLQRETKPILRLGLRPASSDAFESSYLVTPCHTSMLAHGWFSADWDETIWHTRGWTFQERALSERLIVFGTHMIHFICSGFYSNETGYTDTCCANNRNAGGVTLPSSLSRPVSNEVRASVFGEFRGILRSVAEADFSRDRDRLPALAGIARRVHELTGSKYYAGCWEDNFHNDLPFFISCPPPLAAANPRDLDSELYFGPSWSFVSRNSGEPVRLAYHCGPFKPQYDWIQASTTPQGRTRFGEVSWGFLKVRTKVLLTSANLEMDEGRGGRFEAEVWLGGAEVFFDGQDLKAQCACVSNPHGDDMAWALISARLTGERRYLLGLLLRSTGRPREYYRIGLFKWGRFKDPGSNSPANWDTETIEII
;
A
#
# COMPACT_ATOMS: atom_id res chain seq x y z
N MET A 1 20.33 -31.18 -10.65
CA MET A 1 20.50 -31.62 -12.05
C MET A 1 20.54 -30.34 -12.88
N LEU A 2 21.75 -29.93 -13.30
CA LEU A 2 21.96 -28.75 -14.14
C LEU A 2 21.50 -29.12 -15.56
N ILE A 3 20.45 -28.48 -16.03
CA ILE A 3 20.03 -28.54 -17.43
C ILE A 3 20.41 -27.20 -18.05
N GLY A 4 21.25 -27.27 -19.08
CA GLY A 4 21.69 -26.11 -19.83
C GLY A 4 20.56 -25.52 -20.66
N SER A 5 20.49 -24.20 -20.65
CA SER A 5 20.01 -23.38 -21.74
C SER A 5 20.94 -22.18 -21.80
N ASP A 6 21.55 -22.00 -22.96
CA ASP A 6 22.40 -20.85 -23.31
C ASP A 6 21.67 -19.53 -23.01
N GLU A 7 22.43 -18.53 -22.54
CA GLU A 7 22.00 -17.24 -21.98
C GLU A 7 21.68 -17.20 -20.48
N VAL A 8 22.59 -17.72 -19.63
CA VAL A 8 22.65 -17.26 -18.24
C VAL A 8 23.40 -15.93 -18.22
N GLN A 9 22.67 -14.82 -18.07
CA GLN A 9 23.27 -13.52 -17.72
C GLN A 9 24.23 -13.72 -16.54
N HIS A 10 25.49 -13.28 -16.72
CA HIS A 10 26.56 -13.42 -15.75
C HIS A 10 26.10 -13.10 -14.31
N PRO A 11 26.56 -13.85 -13.27
CA PRO A 11 26.27 -13.49 -11.89
C PRO A 11 26.82 -12.08 -11.62
N SER A 12 25.95 -11.20 -11.12
CA SER A 12 26.17 -9.78 -10.85
C SER A 12 27.57 -9.51 -10.29
N ILE A 13 28.46 -8.91 -11.09
CA ILE A 13 29.77 -8.46 -10.60
C ILE A 13 29.54 -7.21 -9.74
N PHE A 14 29.68 -7.36 -8.44
CA PHE A 14 29.60 -6.24 -7.50
C PHE A 14 30.85 -5.35 -7.63
N THR A 15 30.66 -4.07 -7.92
CA THR A 15 31.75 -3.09 -8.10
C THR A 15 32.20 -2.47 -6.78
N SER A 16 31.38 -2.58 -5.73
CA SER A 16 31.60 -1.96 -4.43
C SER A 16 30.89 -2.71 -3.31
N LEU A 17 31.43 -2.57 -2.09
CA LEU A 17 30.79 -3.08 -0.87
C LEU A 17 30.05 -1.98 -0.12
N PRO A 18 28.95 -2.35 0.55
CA PRO A 18 28.34 -1.48 1.54
C PRO A 18 29.31 -1.05 2.62
N CYS A 19 29.21 0.22 3.01
CA CYS A 19 30.08 0.86 3.99
C CYS A 19 29.25 1.35 5.18
N LYS A 20 29.80 1.20 6.40
CA LYS A 20 29.14 1.66 7.64
C LYS A 20 28.88 3.16 7.67
N GLN A 21 29.67 3.95 6.95
CA GLN A 21 29.49 5.39 6.77
C GLN A 21 29.34 5.72 5.30
N ILE A 22 28.67 6.82 5.01
CA ILE A 22 28.59 7.37 3.66
C ILE A 22 29.99 7.77 3.16
N THR A 23 30.32 7.37 1.94
CA THR A 23 31.60 7.66 1.28
C THR A 23 31.38 8.45 -0.01
N ASN A 24 32.44 9.02 -0.56
CA ASN A 24 32.38 9.68 -1.88
C ASN A 24 31.84 8.74 -2.97
N LYS A 25 32.18 7.44 -2.91
CA LYS A 25 31.64 6.44 -3.84
C LYS A 25 30.11 6.33 -3.77
N ASN A 26 29.54 6.44 -2.56
CA ASN A 26 28.08 6.44 -2.40
C ASN A 26 27.45 7.70 -3.00
N ILE A 27 28.09 8.86 -2.83
CA ILE A 27 27.64 10.12 -3.44
C ILE A 27 27.73 10.06 -4.96
N ASP A 28 28.82 9.52 -5.51
CA ASP A 28 29.01 9.34 -6.95
C ASP A 28 27.95 8.39 -7.53
N PHE A 29 27.66 7.28 -6.84
CA PHE A 29 26.56 6.39 -7.20
C PHE A 29 25.21 7.11 -7.24
N ILE A 30 24.89 7.90 -6.21
CA ILE A 30 23.63 8.65 -6.15
C ILE A 30 23.53 9.63 -7.32
N LYS A 31 24.57 10.44 -7.56
CA LYS A 31 24.61 11.40 -8.67
C LYS A 31 24.44 10.72 -10.02
N HIS A 32 25.21 9.65 -10.25
CA HIS A 32 25.15 8.88 -11.49
C HIS A 32 23.75 8.30 -11.74
N SER A 33 23.10 7.76 -10.72
CA SER A 33 21.75 7.19 -10.82
C SER A 33 20.71 8.26 -11.17
N ILE A 34 20.82 9.45 -10.58
CA ILE A 34 19.96 10.60 -10.90
C ILE A 34 20.16 11.06 -12.35
N GLU A 35 21.41 11.18 -12.79
CA GLU A 35 21.76 11.57 -14.17
C GLU A 35 21.24 10.55 -15.19
N LEU A 36 21.41 9.26 -14.91
CA LEU A 36 20.90 8.18 -15.75
C LEU A 36 19.38 8.23 -15.84
N CYS A 37 18.69 8.37 -14.71
CA CYS A 37 17.23 8.54 -14.67
C CYS A 37 16.76 9.77 -15.44
N THR A 38 17.46 10.90 -15.27
CA THR A 38 17.14 12.16 -15.93
C THR A 38 17.30 12.07 -17.45
N SER A 39 18.30 11.35 -17.94
CA SER A 39 18.59 11.23 -19.37
C SER A 39 17.77 10.15 -20.08
N SER A 40 17.31 9.12 -19.36
CA SER A 40 16.69 7.94 -19.98
C SER A 40 15.17 7.86 -19.81
N CYS A 41 14.65 8.05 -18.60
CA CYS A 41 13.26 7.70 -18.26
C CYS A 41 12.43 8.86 -17.71
N HIS A 42 13.04 9.80 -16.99
CA HIS A 42 12.35 10.92 -16.36
C HIS A 42 13.12 12.22 -16.61
N PRO A 43 12.99 12.83 -17.81
CA PRO A 43 13.59 14.14 -18.06
C PRO A 43 13.04 15.17 -17.06
N LEU A 44 13.83 16.22 -16.83
CA LEU A 44 13.42 17.30 -15.93
C LEU A 44 12.08 17.88 -16.39
N GLN A 45 11.08 17.79 -15.52
CA GLN A 45 9.79 18.42 -15.71
C GLN A 45 9.71 19.67 -14.85
N GLN A 46 9.09 20.72 -15.39
CA GLN A 46 8.78 21.90 -14.61
C GLN A 46 7.76 21.55 -13.52
N LEU A 47 8.04 22.02 -12.32
CA LEU A 47 7.16 21.83 -11.17
C LEU A 47 5.85 22.58 -11.42
N LYS A 48 4.73 21.89 -11.20
CA LYS A 48 3.37 22.45 -11.38
C LYS A 48 2.93 23.25 -10.16
N SER A 49 3.45 22.89 -8.98
CA SER A 49 3.13 23.47 -7.69
C SER A 49 4.30 23.26 -6.74
N PHE A 50 4.43 24.15 -5.77
CA PHE A 50 5.48 24.06 -4.76
C PHE A 50 4.87 23.95 -3.37
N PRO A 51 5.56 23.32 -2.41
CA PRO A 51 5.29 23.54 -1.00
C PRO A 51 5.33 25.04 -0.71
N THR A 52 4.50 25.53 0.21
CA THR A 52 4.44 26.97 0.55
C THR A 52 5.78 27.51 1.04
N ARG A 53 6.62 26.64 1.62
CA ARG A 53 7.90 26.99 2.21
C ARG A 53 8.92 25.88 1.96
N LEU A 54 10.18 26.27 1.77
CA LEU A 54 11.32 25.37 1.60
C LEU A 54 12.43 25.72 2.59
N LEU A 55 13.26 24.74 2.94
CA LEU A 55 14.51 24.98 3.65
C LEU A 55 15.63 25.18 2.64
N ASP A 56 16.35 26.28 2.76
CA ASP A 56 17.57 26.54 2.02
C ASP A 56 18.78 26.08 2.85
N LEU A 57 19.53 25.16 2.25
CA LEU A 57 20.71 24.53 2.82
C LEU A 57 22.02 25.10 2.26
N GLY A 58 21.97 26.07 1.34
CA GLY A 58 23.14 26.55 0.59
C GLY A 58 24.24 27.14 1.47
N SER A 59 23.88 27.80 2.57
CA SER A 59 24.83 28.42 3.51
C SER A 59 25.23 27.52 4.67
N VAL A 60 24.72 26.28 4.75
CA VAL A 60 24.85 25.46 5.97
C VAL A 60 26.31 25.06 6.26
N ALA A 61 27.09 24.81 5.21
CA ALA A 61 28.49 24.40 5.35
C ALA A 61 29.38 25.51 5.94
N GLU A 62 29.04 26.78 5.66
CA GLU A 62 29.80 27.95 6.10
C GLU A 62 29.28 28.51 7.42
N SER A 63 27.95 28.59 7.57
CA SER A 63 27.28 29.28 8.69
C SER A 63 26.79 28.35 9.79
N GLY A 64 26.70 27.03 9.55
CA GLY A 64 26.05 26.09 10.46
C GLY A 64 24.55 26.34 10.66
N CYS A 65 23.96 27.17 9.80
CA CYS A 65 22.57 27.60 9.87
C CYS A 65 21.87 27.32 8.53
N VAL A 66 20.58 27.01 8.62
CA VAL A 66 19.67 26.91 7.48
C VAL A 66 18.69 28.09 7.55
N ARG A 67 17.95 28.34 6.48
CA ARG A 67 16.90 29.37 6.50
C ARG A 67 15.65 28.89 5.79
N LEU A 68 14.53 29.45 6.18
CA LEU A 68 13.24 29.18 5.56
C LEU A 68 13.01 30.17 4.42
N ILE A 69 12.62 29.68 3.24
CA ILE A 69 12.24 30.49 2.10
C ILE A 69 10.75 30.29 1.83
N GLN A 70 10.01 31.38 1.59
CA GLN A 70 8.64 31.27 1.09
C GLN A 70 8.68 31.17 -0.42
N THR A 71 8.02 30.18 -1.00
CA THR A 71 8.14 29.89 -2.43
C THR A 71 7.55 30.97 -3.32
N LYS A 72 6.58 31.75 -2.79
CA LYS A 72 6.05 32.95 -3.45
C LYS A 72 7.07 34.09 -3.61
N ASP A 73 8.15 34.09 -2.82
CA ASP A 73 9.18 35.14 -2.85
C ASP A 73 10.33 34.76 -3.81
N ILE A 74 10.28 33.56 -4.42
CA ILE A 74 11.27 33.12 -5.41
C ILE A 74 10.99 33.84 -6.73
N PRO A 75 12.00 34.49 -7.36
CA PRO A 75 11.81 35.18 -8.63
C PRO A 75 11.25 34.26 -9.71
N GLU A 76 10.27 34.73 -10.48
CA GLU A 76 9.62 33.94 -11.54
C GLU A 76 10.62 33.36 -12.56
N ALA A 77 11.74 34.05 -12.80
CA ALA A 77 12.82 33.58 -13.67
C ALA A 77 13.53 32.31 -13.17
N ASP A 78 13.57 32.10 -11.86
CA ASP A 78 14.28 30.98 -11.23
C ASP A 78 13.38 29.74 -11.06
N VAL A 79 12.05 29.95 -10.99
CA VAL A 79 11.04 28.89 -10.79
C VAL A 79 11.17 27.71 -11.76
N PRO A 80 11.41 27.89 -13.08
CA PRO A 80 11.55 26.76 -14.00
C PRO A 80 12.76 25.85 -13.70
N SER A 81 13.79 26.41 -13.07
CA SER A 81 15.03 25.70 -12.73
C SER A 81 15.06 25.17 -11.30
N LEU A 82 14.07 25.55 -10.48
CA LEU A 82 14.00 25.21 -9.08
C LEU A 82 13.81 23.71 -8.89
N LYS A 83 14.65 23.13 -8.04
CA LYS A 83 14.57 21.73 -7.63
C LYS A 83 14.53 21.69 -6.12
N TYR A 84 13.67 20.83 -5.57
CA TYR A 84 13.66 20.55 -4.14
C TYR A 84 13.74 19.05 -3.90
N ALA A 85 14.28 18.68 -2.74
CA ALA A 85 14.25 17.31 -2.26
C ALA A 85 13.21 17.20 -1.14
N ALA A 86 12.49 16.08 -1.09
CA ALA A 86 11.69 15.70 0.06
C ALA A 86 12.50 14.76 0.97
N LEU A 87 12.33 14.90 2.28
CA LEU A 87 12.93 13.99 3.25
C LEU A 87 11.82 13.15 3.88
N SER A 88 12.00 11.83 3.82
CA SER A 88 11.11 10.83 4.39
C SER A 88 11.81 10.13 5.55
N TYR A 89 11.26 10.22 6.77
CA TYR A 89 11.91 9.72 7.97
C TYR A 89 10.93 9.40 9.10
N CYS A 90 11.34 8.51 10.00
CA CYS A 90 10.59 8.22 11.22
C CYS A 90 10.78 9.36 12.23
N TRP A 91 9.69 9.92 12.73
CA TRP A 91 9.73 11.07 13.65
C TRP A 91 10.13 10.66 15.09
N GLY A 92 9.85 9.41 15.47
CA GLY A 92 9.97 8.94 16.85
C GLY A 92 9.05 9.69 17.81
N ASN A 93 9.37 9.66 19.11
CA ASN A 93 8.59 10.33 20.16
C ASN A 93 9.14 11.72 20.50
N THR A 94 9.77 12.40 19.54
CA THR A 94 10.42 13.68 19.78
C THR A 94 9.65 14.85 19.21
N ILE A 95 9.56 15.91 20.01
CA ILE A 95 8.91 17.15 19.61
C ILE A 95 9.77 17.83 18.56
N GLN A 96 9.15 18.23 17.45
CA GLN A 96 9.85 18.85 16.34
C GLN A 96 9.83 20.38 16.42
N PRO A 97 10.85 21.06 15.90
CA PRO A 97 10.90 22.51 15.81
C PRO A 97 9.81 23.06 14.87
N LYS A 98 8.73 23.62 15.42
CA LYS A 98 7.60 24.14 14.64
C LYS A 98 7.80 25.60 14.19
N THR A 99 7.50 25.88 12.92
CA THR A 99 7.37 27.26 12.44
C THR A 99 5.97 27.77 12.78
N THR A 100 5.91 28.88 13.51
CA THR A 100 4.66 29.55 13.90
C THR A 100 4.65 30.96 13.30
N PRO A 101 3.48 31.64 13.23
CA PRO A 101 3.42 33.02 12.78
C PRO A 101 4.39 33.95 13.53
N GLU A 102 4.60 33.72 14.82
CA GLU A 102 5.45 34.54 15.69
C GLU A 102 6.94 34.35 15.37
N ASN A 103 7.37 33.14 15.01
CA ASN A 103 8.77 32.82 14.76
C ASN A 103 9.14 32.79 13.26
N LEU A 104 8.16 32.94 12.36
CA LEU A 104 8.34 32.86 10.91
C LEU A 104 9.44 33.81 10.41
N LYS A 105 9.40 35.08 10.82
CA LYS A 105 10.39 36.09 10.39
C LYS A 105 11.81 35.73 10.85
N LYS A 106 11.96 35.25 12.09
CA LYS A 106 13.25 34.77 12.61
C LYS A 106 13.75 33.58 11.78
N ARG A 107 12.87 32.62 11.46
CA ARG A 107 13.21 31.43 10.68
C ARG A 107 13.57 31.73 9.23
N THR A 108 13.08 32.82 8.64
CA THR A 108 13.51 33.27 7.31
C THR A 108 14.91 33.89 7.29
N GLU A 109 15.38 34.38 8.43
CA GLU A 109 16.74 34.95 8.57
C GLU A 109 17.76 33.84 8.86
N SER A 110 17.51 33.01 9.88
CA SER A 110 18.41 31.92 10.26
C SER A 110 17.74 30.94 11.22
N ILE A 111 18.08 29.66 11.08
CA ILE A 111 17.72 28.56 11.98
C ILE A 111 19.02 27.80 12.25
N SER A 112 19.48 27.81 13.50
CA SER A 112 20.67 27.02 13.85
C SER A 112 20.33 25.53 13.81
N LEU A 113 21.27 24.70 13.33
CA LEU A 113 21.11 23.24 13.38
C LEU A 113 20.86 22.71 14.80
N LYS A 114 21.35 23.40 15.84
CA LYS A 114 21.07 23.04 17.24
C LYS A 114 19.62 23.31 17.66
N GLU A 115 18.97 24.32 17.08
CA GLU A 115 17.56 24.61 17.34
C GLU A 115 16.65 23.58 16.64
N MET A 116 17.14 22.93 15.58
CA MET A 116 16.37 21.93 14.83
C MET A 116 16.11 20.63 15.62
N SER A 117 16.79 20.40 16.74
CA SER A 117 16.59 19.22 17.60
C SER A 117 15.68 19.44 18.81
N ALA A 118 15.17 20.67 19.02
CA ALA A 118 14.34 21.00 20.18
C ALA A 118 12.94 21.50 19.74
N GLY A 119 11.89 20.74 20.06
CA GLY A 119 10.51 21.11 19.74
C GLY A 119 9.69 21.58 20.94
N GLN A 120 8.55 22.21 20.66
CA GLN A 120 7.52 22.61 21.63
C GLN A 120 6.15 22.02 21.22
N GLU A 121 5.32 21.71 22.22
CA GLU A 121 4.01 21.05 22.04
C GLU A 121 2.89 22.09 21.79
N ASP A 122 1.88 21.68 21.01
CA ASP A 122 0.54 22.28 20.80
C ASP A 122 0.14 22.71 19.35
N GLN A 123 -1.17 22.52 19.08
CA GLN A 123 -1.91 22.68 17.80
C GLN A 123 -1.77 21.59 16.70
N ALA A 124 -1.45 20.34 17.05
CA ALA A 124 -1.09 19.30 16.06
C ALA A 124 -2.19 18.88 15.05
N ARG A 125 -3.48 18.90 15.39
CA ARG A 125 -4.51 18.25 14.54
C ARG A 125 -4.95 19.09 13.33
N ALA A 126 -5.19 20.39 13.52
CA ALA A 126 -5.63 21.25 12.42
C ALA A 126 -4.51 21.46 11.37
N ASP A 127 -3.27 21.59 11.84
CA ASP A 127 -2.10 21.65 10.97
C ASP A 127 -1.92 20.32 10.22
N TRP A 128 -2.11 19.19 10.90
CA TRP A 128 -2.02 17.87 10.27
C TRP A 128 -3.04 17.69 9.13
N GLU A 129 -4.29 18.13 9.31
CA GLU A 129 -5.31 18.03 8.25
C GLU A 129 -4.93 18.84 7.00
N GLN A 130 -4.34 20.03 7.20
CA GLN A 130 -3.92 20.88 6.10
C GLN A 130 -2.66 20.33 5.39
N GLU A 131 -1.68 19.89 6.16
CA GLU A 131 -0.40 19.42 5.60
C GLU A 131 -0.58 18.03 4.93
N SER A 132 -1.36 17.12 5.53
CA SER A 132 -1.64 15.80 4.95
C SER A 132 -2.35 15.87 3.58
N GLU A 133 -3.13 16.92 3.34
CA GLU A 133 -3.80 17.15 2.05
C GLU A 133 -2.81 17.44 0.91
N ILE A 134 -1.68 18.08 1.21
CA ILE A 134 -0.67 18.45 0.20
C ILE A 134 0.51 17.48 0.13
N MET A 135 0.59 16.51 1.04
CA MET A 135 1.70 15.53 1.11
C MET A 135 1.91 14.82 -0.22
N ASP A 136 0.84 14.47 -0.93
CA ASP A 136 0.98 13.81 -2.23
C ASP A 136 1.67 14.68 -3.26
N MET A 137 1.35 15.97 -3.32
CA MET A 137 2.01 16.94 -4.17
C MET A 137 3.48 17.10 -3.78
N ILE A 138 3.79 17.15 -2.48
CA ILE A 138 5.16 17.28 -1.98
C ILE A 138 6.05 16.15 -2.51
N TYR A 139 5.62 14.90 -2.43
CA TYR A 139 6.42 13.78 -2.94
C TYR A 139 6.32 13.62 -4.45
N ALA A 140 5.15 13.81 -5.05
CA ALA A 140 4.95 13.69 -6.50
C ALA A 140 5.75 14.69 -7.32
N GLN A 141 6.04 15.86 -6.75
CA GLN A 141 6.78 16.92 -7.42
C GLN A 141 8.21 17.08 -6.87
N ALA A 142 8.63 16.28 -5.89
CA ALA A 142 10.01 16.34 -5.45
C ALA A 142 10.94 15.94 -6.61
N TYR A 143 12.04 16.67 -6.79
CA TYR A 143 13.07 16.24 -7.75
C TYR A 143 13.62 14.87 -7.33
N ILE A 144 13.77 14.69 -6.02
CA ILE A 144 14.15 13.43 -5.39
C ILE A 144 13.61 13.34 -3.97
N THR A 145 13.25 12.13 -3.55
CA THR A 145 12.88 11.84 -2.17
C THR A 145 13.99 11.02 -1.52
N ILE A 146 14.48 11.50 -0.38
CA ILE A 146 15.50 10.83 0.42
C ILE A 146 14.78 10.11 1.57
N CYS A 147 14.85 8.78 1.59
CA CYS A 147 14.26 7.95 2.63
C CYS A 147 15.31 7.48 3.62
N ALA A 148 15.21 7.95 4.86
CA ALA A 148 15.97 7.47 6.01
C ALA A 148 15.38 6.15 6.54
N ALA A 149 15.30 5.14 5.68
CA ALA A 149 14.42 3.98 5.90
C ALA A 149 14.84 3.09 7.09
N SER A 150 16.14 2.90 7.29
CA SER A 150 16.66 2.13 8.42
C SER A 150 16.63 2.85 9.76
N SER A 151 16.40 4.16 9.78
CA SER A 151 16.41 4.90 11.04
C SER A 151 15.05 4.82 11.76
N PRO A 152 15.01 4.37 13.02
CA PRO A 152 13.78 4.26 13.79
C PRO A 152 13.23 5.62 14.25
N SER A 153 14.05 6.67 14.25
CA SER A 153 13.66 8.02 14.66
C SER A 153 14.58 9.10 14.11
N CYS A 154 14.14 10.36 14.09
CA CYS A 154 14.93 11.48 13.61
C CYS A 154 16.16 11.81 14.46
N GLN A 155 16.27 11.20 15.65
CA GLN A 155 17.42 11.34 16.56
C GLN A 155 18.53 10.35 16.24
N VAL A 156 18.24 9.32 15.43
CA VAL A 156 19.20 8.30 15.03
C VAL A 156 19.67 8.60 13.62
N SER A 157 20.98 8.67 13.44
CA SER A 157 21.58 8.96 12.13
C SER A 157 21.39 7.79 11.18
N PHE A 158 20.70 8.03 10.05
CA PHE A 158 20.58 7.05 8.96
C PHE A 158 21.86 6.94 8.11
N LEU A 159 22.86 7.79 8.35
CA LEU A 159 24.14 7.77 7.65
C LEU A 159 25.14 6.77 8.27
N GLN A 160 24.82 6.26 9.47
CA GLN A 160 25.57 5.20 10.13
C GLN A 160 24.78 3.90 10.00
N ARG A 161 25.34 2.92 9.27
CA ARG A 161 24.66 1.67 8.92
C ARG A 161 25.35 0.48 9.54
N GLU A 162 24.54 -0.51 9.92
CA GLU A 162 25.04 -1.82 10.26
C GLU A 162 25.20 -2.65 8.98
N THR A 163 26.42 -2.99 8.62
CA THR A 163 26.68 -3.89 7.49
C THR A 163 26.71 -5.33 7.99
N LYS A 164 25.85 -6.22 7.46
CA LYS A 164 25.98 -7.67 7.70
C LYS A 164 27.39 -8.14 7.32
N PRO A 165 27.94 -9.17 7.99
CA PRO A 165 29.23 -9.72 7.64
C PRO A 165 29.16 -10.27 6.21
N ILE A 166 29.93 -9.66 5.32
CA ILE A 166 30.06 -10.11 3.93
C ILE A 166 31.25 -11.05 3.86
N LEU A 167 31.00 -12.33 3.57
CA LEU A 167 32.08 -13.26 3.32
C LEU A 167 32.57 -13.06 1.88
N ARG A 168 33.84 -12.66 1.73
CA ARG A 168 34.53 -12.69 0.43
C ARG A 168 35.09 -14.09 0.20
N LEU A 169 34.53 -14.80 -0.77
CA LEU A 169 35.10 -16.07 -1.23
C LEU A 169 36.00 -15.80 -2.44
N GLY A 170 37.30 -15.98 -2.26
CA GLY A 170 38.23 -16.08 -3.39
C GLY A 170 38.09 -17.46 -4.00
N LEU A 171 37.48 -17.56 -5.17
CA LEU A 171 37.48 -18.77 -5.98
C LEU A 171 38.57 -18.66 -7.03
N ARG A 172 39.51 -19.59 -6.97
CA ARG A 172 40.52 -19.82 -8.01
C ARG A 172 40.09 -21.05 -8.82
N PRO A 173 39.89 -20.93 -10.14
CA PRO A 173 39.66 -22.08 -10.99
C PRO A 173 40.86 -23.03 -10.88
N ALA A 174 40.60 -24.32 -10.65
CA ALA A 174 41.66 -25.32 -10.54
C ALA A 174 42.54 -25.44 -11.81
N SER A 175 42.06 -24.93 -12.94
CA SER A 175 42.69 -25.02 -14.27
C SER A 175 43.45 -23.76 -14.71
N SER A 176 43.47 -22.69 -13.91
CA SER A 176 44.12 -21.44 -14.32
C SER A 176 44.47 -20.54 -13.13
N ASP A 177 45.75 -20.15 -13.03
CA ASP A 177 46.22 -19.12 -12.10
C ASP A 177 45.81 -17.69 -12.53
N ALA A 178 45.19 -17.52 -13.70
CA ALA A 178 44.97 -16.21 -14.31
C ALA A 178 43.70 -15.49 -13.81
N PHE A 179 42.79 -16.18 -13.12
CA PHE A 179 41.52 -15.60 -12.67
C PHE A 179 41.29 -15.83 -11.17
N GLU A 180 41.34 -14.75 -10.39
CA GLU A 180 40.83 -14.72 -9.02
C GLU A 180 39.44 -14.08 -9.05
N SER A 181 38.40 -14.87 -8.80
CA SER A 181 37.02 -14.37 -8.70
C SER A 181 36.63 -14.21 -7.24
N SER A 182 36.06 -13.06 -6.88
CA SER A 182 35.59 -12.80 -5.51
C SER A 182 34.06 -12.82 -5.48
N TYR A 183 33.47 -13.72 -4.71
CA TYR A 183 32.03 -13.76 -4.47
C TYR A 183 31.70 -13.14 -3.12
N LEU A 184 30.58 -12.42 -3.07
CA LEU A 184 30.02 -11.92 -1.82
C LEU A 184 28.91 -12.86 -1.38
N VAL A 185 29.09 -13.48 -0.22
CA VAL A 185 28.05 -14.30 0.41
C VAL A 185 27.47 -13.50 1.57
N THR A 186 26.16 -13.27 1.54
CA THR A 186 25.39 -12.68 2.62
C THR A 186 24.40 -13.72 3.17
N PRO A 187 24.14 -13.78 4.49
CA PRO A 187 23.08 -14.62 5.04
C PRO A 187 21.74 -14.31 4.36
N CYS A 188 21.18 -15.32 3.71
CA CYS A 188 19.96 -15.23 2.91
C CYS A 188 18.79 -15.75 3.74
N HIS A 189 17.79 -14.91 4.01
CA HIS A 189 16.47 -15.40 4.43
C HIS A 189 15.77 -16.01 3.21
N THR A 190 15.03 -17.10 3.40
CA THR A 190 14.34 -17.86 2.35
C THR A 190 13.43 -17.02 1.44
N SER A 191 13.02 -15.82 1.87
CA SER A 191 12.26 -14.84 1.09
C SER A 191 13.06 -14.18 -0.04
N MET A 192 14.39 -14.15 0.03
CA MET A 192 15.26 -13.45 -0.93
C MET A 192 15.31 -14.15 -2.31
N LEU A 193 15.08 -15.48 -2.37
CA LEU A 193 14.98 -16.25 -3.62
C LEU A 193 13.68 -15.97 -4.41
N ALA A 194 12.67 -15.39 -3.75
CA ALA A 194 11.37 -15.07 -4.36
C ALA A 194 11.21 -13.58 -4.69
N HIS A 195 11.91 -12.67 -3.98
CA HIS A 195 11.66 -11.22 -4.05
C HIS A 195 12.89 -10.34 -4.34
N GLY A 196 14.10 -10.90 -4.47
CA GLY A 196 15.32 -10.17 -4.87
C GLY A 196 16.06 -9.47 -3.72
N TRP A 197 17.27 -8.95 -4.00
CA TRP A 197 18.17 -8.32 -3.02
C TRP A 197 17.58 -7.06 -2.39
N PHE A 198 16.76 -6.32 -3.15
CA PHE A 198 16.07 -5.14 -2.66
C PHE A 198 15.09 -5.50 -1.54
N SER A 199 14.24 -6.52 -1.75
CA SER A 199 13.21 -6.91 -0.77
C SER A 199 13.83 -7.23 0.59
N ALA A 200 14.98 -7.91 0.65
CA ALA A 200 15.52 -8.29 1.94
C ALA A 200 16.15 -7.15 2.75
N ASP A 201 16.79 -6.14 2.13
CA ASP A 201 17.26 -4.97 2.88
C ASP A 201 16.09 -4.03 3.23
N TRP A 202 15.09 -3.99 2.34
CA TRP A 202 13.91 -3.16 2.44
C TRP A 202 12.90 -3.66 3.50
N ASP A 203 12.63 -4.97 3.54
CA ASP A 203 11.68 -5.61 4.45
C ASP A 203 12.16 -5.57 5.91
N GLU A 204 13.46 -5.35 6.14
CA GLU A 204 14.03 -5.13 7.47
C GLU A 204 13.84 -3.70 7.98
N THR A 205 13.37 -2.77 7.14
CA THR A 205 13.19 -1.37 7.54
C THR A 205 11.86 -1.13 8.24
N ILE A 206 11.89 -0.47 9.40
CA ILE A 206 10.68 0.01 10.11
C ILE A 206 9.90 0.99 9.22
N TRP A 207 10.60 1.73 8.36
CA TRP A 207 9.99 2.66 7.43
C TRP A 207 9.02 1.97 6.46
N HIS A 208 9.32 0.76 5.99
CA HIS A 208 8.46 0.05 5.05
C HIS A 208 7.12 -0.36 5.65
N THR A 209 7.08 -0.68 6.95
CA THR A 209 5.83 -1.11 7.59
C THR A 209 4.94 0.06 7.96
N ARG A 210 5.42 1.31 7.96
CA ARG A 210 4.63 2.48 8.38
C ARG A 210 3.57 2.87 7.34
N GLY A 211 2.35 3.08 7.80
CA GLY A 211 1.23 3.44 6.91
C GLY A 211 1.41 4.71 6.09
N TRP A 212 2.00 5.76 6.68
CA TRP A 212 2.19 7.05 6.01
C TRP A 212 3.28 7.03 4.92
N THR A 213 4.26 6.12 5.02
CA THR A 213 5.38 6.06 4.06
C THR A 213 4.95 5.54 2.69
N PHE A 214 3.75 4.94 2.59
CA PHE A 214 3.17 4.52 1.32
C PHE A 214 2.97 5.67 0.35
N GLN A 215 2.42 6.80 0.83
CA GLN A 215 2.23 7.99 -0.01
C GLN A 215 3.58 8.53 -0.48
N GLU A 216 4.57 8.52 0.40
CA GLU A 216 5.94 9.01 0.15
C GLU A 216 6.63 8.16 -0.91
N ARG A 217 6.51 6.83 -0.82
CA ARG A 217 7.06 5.90 -1.83
C ARG A 217 6.31 5.95 -3.15
N ALA A 218 4.99 5.88 -3.09
CA ALA A 218 4.14 5.64 -4.26
C ALA A 218 4.13 6.81 -5.23
N LEU A 219 4.36 8.01 -4.74
CA LEU A 219 4.21 9.23 -5.53
C LEU A 219 5.55 9.79 -6.00
N SER A 220 6.64 9.51 -5.29
CA SER A 220 7.98 9.97 -5.65
C SER A 220 8.46 9.39 -6.98
N GLU A 221 8.92 10.24 -7.90
CA GLU A 221 9.51 9.79 -9.18
C GLU A 221 10.88 9.14 -9.00
N ARG A 222 11.66 9.66 -8.03
CA ARG A 222 13.02 9.22 -7.71
C ARG A 222 13.14 9.05 -6.20
N LEU A 223 13.57 7.88 -5.75
CA LEU A 223 13.79 7.56 -4.35
C LEU A 223 15.26 7.19 -4.14
N ILE A 224 15.90 7.82 -3.16
CA ILE A 224 17.14 7.34 -2.56
C ILE A 224 16.77 6.72 -1.22
N VAL A 225 16.99 5.43 -1.09
CA VAL A 225 16.63 4.70 0.13
C VAL A 225 17.90 4.33 0.86
N PHE A 226 18.06 4.88 2.05
CA PHE A 226 19.05 4.43 3.01
C PHE A 226 18.47 3.23 3.76
N GLY A 227 18.70 2.03 3.21
CA GLY A 227 18.30 0.76 3.81
C GLY A 227 19.14 0.40 5.04
N THR A 228 18.89 -0.78 5.60
CA THR A 228 19.60 -1.26 6.80
C THR A 228 21.07 -1.50 6.47
N HIS A 229 21.35 -2.04 5.29
CA HIS A 229 22.68 -2.43 4.88
C HIS A 229 23.24 -1.58 3.75
N MET A 230 22.41 -1.13 2.80
CA MET A 230 22.90 -0.45 1.60
C MET A 230 22.05 0.76 1.18
N ILE A 231 22.55 1.53 0.20
CA ILE A 231 21.79 2.62 -0.43
C ILE A 231 21.22 2.10 -1.75
N HIS A 232 19.95 2.40 -1.98
CA HIS A 232 19.23 2.07 -3.18
C HIS A 232 18.76 3.32 -3.92
N PHE A 233 18.71 3.24 -5.24
CA PHE A 233 18.03 4.19 -6.09
C PHE A 233 16.87 3.50 -6.80
N ILE A 234 15.68 4.09 -6.74
CA ILE A 234 14.47 3.54 -7.36
C ILE A 234 13.79 4.64 -8.15
N CYS A 235 13.39 4.33 -9.37
CA CYS A 235 12.43 5.10 -10.16
C CYS A 235 11.49 4.14 -10.90
N SER A 236 10.49 4.65 -11.63
CA SER A 236 9.59 3.79 -12.40
C SER A 236 10.25 3.13 -13.62
N GLY A 237 11.47 3.54 -14.00
CA GLY A 237 12.18 3.01 -15.17
C GLY A 237 13.22 1.93 -14.83
N PHE A 238 13.87 2.03 -13.67
CA PHE A 238 14.88 1.08 -13.23
C PHE A 238 15.16 1.18 -11.72
N TYR A 239 15.88 0.17 -11.24
CA TYR A 239 16.43 0.07 -9.90
C TYR A 239 17.96 -0.07 -9.97
N SER A 240 18.66 0.51 -9.00
CA SER A 240 20.08 0.25 -8.78
C SER A 240 20.47 0.39 -7.31
N ASN A 241 21.63 -0.13 -6.93
CA ASN A 241 22.14 0.03 -5.57
C ASN A 241 23.64 0.31 -5.54
N GLU A 242 24.16 0.67 -4.35
CA GLU A 242 25.55 1.08 -4.16
C GLU A 242 26.59 -0.01 -4.45
N THR A 243 26.17 -1.26 -4.72
CA THR A 243 27.07 -2.35 -5.12
C THR A 243 27.30 -2.41 -6.63
N GLY A 244 26.62 -1.55 -7.41
CA GLY A 244 26.64 -1.56 -8.87
C GLY A 244 25.61 -2.49 -9.49
N TYR A 245 24.80 -3.18 -8.68
CA TYR A 245 23.71 -3.98 -9.19
C TYR A 245 22.61 -3.07 -9.75
N THR A 246 22.21 -3.34 -10.99
CA THR A 246 21.13 -2.65 -11.68
C THR A 246 20.10 -3.67 -12.14
N ASP A 247 18.83 -3.31 -12.02
CA ASP A 247 17.74 -4.13 -12.53
C ASP A 247 16.71 -3.25 -13.24
N THR A 248 16.30 -3.69 -14.43
CA THR A 248 15.17 -3.09 -15.16
C THR A 248 13.85 -3.77 -14.79
N CYS A 249 13.89 -4.96 -14.17
CA CYS A 249 12.72 -5.75 -13.79
C CYS A 249 11.93 -5.13 -12.64
N CYS A 250 12.56 -4.34 -11.75
CA CYS A 250 11.86 -3.64 -10.67
C CYS A 250 10.87 -2.56 -11.16
N ALA A 251 10.94 -2.14 -12.43
CA ALA A 251 9.91 -1.32 -13.06
C ALA A 251 8.58 -2.09 -13.26
N ASN A 252 8.65 -3.43 -13.38
CA ASN A 252 7.51 -4.32 -13.60
C ASN A 252 7.20 -5.24 -12.41
N ASN A 253 8.11 -5.37 -11.44
CA ASN A 253 7.95 -6.29 -10.32
C ASN A 253 7.33 -5.58 -9.11
N ARG A 254 6.05 -5.87 -8.88
CA ARG A 254 5.17 -5.43 -7.78
C ARG A 254 5.75 -5.63 -6.37
N ASN A 255 6.87 -6.35 -6.25
CA ASN A 255 7.53 -6.70 -4.98
C ASN A 255 8.57 -5.67 -4.50
N ALA A 256 9.03 -4.74 -5.35
CA ALA A 256 9.78 -3.58 -4.88
C ALA A 256 8.86 -2.49 -4.31
N GLY A 257 7.54 -2.74 -4.33
CA GLY A 257 6.54 -1.87 -3.75
C GLY A 257 6.41 -0.48 -4.42
N GLY A 258 7.20 -0.18 -5.43
CA GLY A 258 6.98 0.96 -6.32
C GLY A 258 5.57 0.90 -6.89
N VAL A 259 4.83 1.99 -6.72
CA VAL A 259 3.52 2.16 -7.35
C VAL A 259 3.77 2.77 -8.70
N THR A 260 3.59 2.00 -9.78
CA THR A 260 3.79 2.49 -11.14
C THR A 260 2.53 3.17 -11.68
N LEU A 261 1.89 4.05 -10.89
CA LEU A 261 0.78 4.83 -11.43
C LEU A 261 1.32 5.74 -12.55
N PRO A 262 0.74 5.71 -13.76
CA PRO A 262 1.19 6.56 -14.85
C PRO A 262 1.26 8.05 -14.44
N SER A 263 2.34 8.75 -14.83
CA SER A 263 2.54 10.18 -14.56
C SER A 263 1.60 11.07 -15.37
N SER A 264 1.16 10.59 -16.52
CA SER A 264 0.10 11.17 -17.34
C SER A 264 -0.49 10.08 -18.24
N LEU A 265 -1.74 10.25 -18.67
CA LEU A 265 -2.34 9.41 -19.70
C LEU A 265 -2.81 10.30 -20.85
N SER A 266 -2.51 9.88 -22.08
CA SER A 266 -3.21 10.35 -23.27
C SER A 266 -4.69 9.97 -23.13
N ARG A 267 -5.58 10.97 -23.11
CA ARG A 267 -7.03 10.75 -23.03
C ARG A 267 -7.59 10.55 -24.45
N PRO A 268 -8.62 9.71 -24.66
CA PRO A 268 -9.34 8.91 -23.65
C PRO A 268 -8.56 7.67 -23.19
N VAL A 269 -8.69 7.34 -21.90
CA VAL A 269 -8.04 6.17 -21.28
C VAL A 269 -8.84 4.91 -21.60
N SER A 270 -8.18 3.87 -22.13
CA SER A 270 -8.86 2.61 -22.44
C SER A 270 -9.35 1.88 -21.18
N ASN A 271 -10.33 0.98 -21.34
CA ASN A 271 -10.85 0.18 -20.23
C ASN A 271 -9.79 -0.76 -19.64
N GLU A 272 -8.86 -1.24 -20.45
CA GLU A 272 -7.74 -2.09 -20.03
C GLU A 272 -6.81 -1.32 -19.11
N VAL A 273 -6.49 -0.07 -19.46
CA VAL A 273 -5.67 0.81 -18.61
C VAL A 273 -6.38 1.10 -17.29
N ARG A 274 -7.68 1.42 -17.33
CA ARG A 274 -8.48 1.62 -16.11
C ARG A 274 -8.47 0.38 -15.20
N ALA A 275 -8.65 -0.82 -15.77
CA ALA A 275 -8.60 -2.07 -15.02
C ALA A 275 -7.22 -2.33 -14.40
N SER A 276 -6.13 -1.98 -15.10
CA SER A 276 -4.76 -2.06 -14.57
C SER A 276 -4.59 -1.12 -13.38
N VAL A 277 -5.00 0.15 -13.52
CA VAL A 277 -4.90 1.16 -12.47
C VAL A 277 -5.67 0.74 -11.21
N PHE A 278 -6.89 0.22 -11.36
CA PHE A 278 -7.63 -0.31 -10.21
C PHE A 278 -6.96 -1.54 -9.59
N GLY A 279 -6.35 -2.41 -10.40
CA GLY A 279 -5.58 -3.55 -9.93
C GLY A 279 -4.35 -3.15 -9.12
N GLU A 280 -3.63 -2.13 -9.57
CA GLU A 280 -2.52 -1.52 -8.83
C GLU A 280 -3.00 -0.90 -7.52
N PHE A 281 -4.09 -0.14 -7.56
CA PHE A 281 -4.68 0.44 -6.35
C PHE A 281 -5.06 -0.62 -5.30
N ARG A 282 -5.64 -1.75 -5.71
CA ARG A 282 -5.90 -2.89 -4.79
C ARG A 282 -4.61 -3.48 -4.19
N GLY A 283 -3.52 -3.48 -4.95
CA GLY A 283 -2.20 -3.87 -4.44
C GLY A 283 -1.72 -2.93 -3.33
N ILE A 284 -1.85 -1.62 -3.54
CA ILE A 284 -1.52 -0.59 -2.56
C ILE A 284 -2.40 -0.71 -1.32
N LEU A 285 -3.71 -0.87 -1.53
CA LEU A 285 -4.68 -0.98 -0.45
C LEU A 285 -4.36 -2.16 0.47
N ARG A 286 -3.91 -3.30 -0.10
CA ARG A 286 -3.41 -4.44 0.70
C ARG A 286 -2.23 -4.05 1.58
N SER A 287 -1.23 -3.38 1.00
CA SER A 287 -0.04 -3.00 1.77
C SER A 287 -0.36 -1.96 2.84
N VAL A 288 -1.27 -1.01 2.59
CA VAL A 288 -1.75 -0.06 3.60
C VAL A 288 -2.56 -0.75 4.69
N ALA A 289 -3.39 -1.74 4.37
CA ALA A 289 -4.15 -2.49 5.37
C ALA A 289 -3.25 -3.30 6.32
N GLU A 290 -2.08 -3.73 5.85
CA GLU A 290 -1.07 -4.44 6.62
C GLU A 290 -0.08 -3.50 7.33
N ALA A 291 -0.18 -2.19 7.12
CA ALA A 291 0.77 -1.22 7.63
C ALA A 291 0.50 -0.84 9.09
N ASP A 292 1.58 -0.47 9.79
CA ASP A 292 1.57 0.05 11.15
C ASP A 292 1.13 1.51 11.16
N PHE A 293 0.00 1.76 11.82
CA PHE A 293 -0.52 3.10 12.08
C PHE A 293 -0.57 3.37 13.58
N SER A 294 -0.09 4.54 13.99
CA SER A 294 -0.29 5.01 15.37
C SER A 294 -1.77 5.31 15.66
N ARG A 295 -2.56 5.61 14.63
CA ARG A 295 -4.01 5.84 14.68
C ARG A 295 -4.66 5.12 13.50
N ASP A 296 -5.52 4.14 13.74
CA ASP A 296 -6.18 3.38 12.65
C ASP A 296 -6.99 4.24 11.68
N ARG A 297 -7.50 5.40 12.15
CA ARG A 297 -8.22 6.38 11.32
C ARG A 297 -7.36 7.01 10.23
N ASP A 298 -6.05 6.90 10.32
CA ASP A 298 -5.10 7.42 9.32
C ASP A 298 -5.01 6.54 8.06
N ARG A 299 -5.63 5.34 8.04
CA ARG A 299 -5.57 4.42 6.89
C ARG A 299 -6.12 5.02 5.58
N LEU A 300 -7.28 5.68 5.62
CA LEU A 300 -7.83 6.36 4.44
C LEU A 300 -7.06 7.65 4.10
N PRO A 301 -6.76 8.54 5.07
CA PRO A 301 -5.88 9.69 4.83
C PRO A 301 -4.55 9.33 4.14
N ALA A 302 -3.88 8.25 4.54
CA ALA A 302 -2.64 7.80 3.91
C ALA A 302 -2.80 7.35 2.45
N LEU A 303 -4.00 6.99 2.03
CA LEU A 303 -4.35 6.66 0.64
C LEU A 303 -4.86 7.87 -0.16
N ALA A 304 -5.19 8.98 0.51
CA ALA A 304 -6.02 10.04 -0.08
C ALA A 304 -5.40 10.60 -1.37
N GLY A 305 -4.10 10.82 -1.39
CA GLY A 305 -3.43 11.36 -2.57
C GLY A 305 -3.25 10.37 -3.72
N ILE A 306 -3.04 9.09 -3.39
CA ILE A 306 -3.02 8.01 -4.38
C ILE A 306 -4.43 7.86 -4.99
N ALA A 307 -5.47 7.87 -4.15
CA ALA A 307 -6.85 7.84 -4.60
C ALA A 307 -7.19 9.06 -5.47
N ARG A 308 -6.75 10.27 -5.10
CA ARG A 308 -6.90 11.46 -5.96
C ARG A 308 -6.30 11.24 -7.36
N ARG A 309 -5.08 10.71 -7.45
CA ARG A 309 -4.44 10.39 -8.74
C ARG A 309 -5.21 9.34 -9.53
N VAL A 310 -5.67 8.27 -8.87
CA VAL A 310 -6.52 7.25 -9.55
C VAL A 310 -7.83 7.85 -10.04
N HIS A 311 -8.44 8.77 -9.29
CA HIS A 311 -9.63 9.50 -9.72
C HIS A 311 -9.35 10.37 -10.95
N GLU A 312 -8.23 11.09 -10.99
CA GLU A 312 -7.83 11.91 -12.14
C GLU A 312 -7.57 11.07 -13.40
N LEU A 313 -6.92 9.92 -13.23
CA LEU A 313 -6.59 9.00 -14.33
C LEU A 313 -7.82 8.26 -14.87
N THR A 314 -8.73 7.84 -13.99
CA THR A 314 -9.87 7.01 -14.39
C THR A 314 -11.14 7.82 -14.60
N GLY A 315 -11.38 8.85 -13.79
CA GLY A 315 -12.68 9.55 -13.67
C GLY A 315 -13.67 8.86 -12.73
N SER A 316 -13.36 7.68 -12.20
CA SER A 316 -14.25 6.92 -11.31
C SER A 316 -14.40 7.61 -9.96
N LYS A 317 -15.59 7.63 -9.38
CA LYS A 317 -15.78 8.11 -8.00
C LYS A 317 -15.16 7.13 -6.99
N TYR A 318 -14.69 7.69 -5.88
CA TYR A 318 -14.02 6.98 -4.79
C TYR A 318 -14.92 6.91 -3.57
N TYR A 319 -14.95 5.75 -2.91
CA TYR A 319 -15.77 5.47 -1.75
C TYR A 319 -14.99 4.61 -0.75
N ALA A 320 -14.34 5.24 0.24
CA ALA A 320 -13.65 4.58 1.35
C ALA A 320 -12.83 3.33 0.93
N GLY A 321 -12.00 3.45 -0.11
CA GLY A 321 -11.16 2.36 -0.62
C GLY A 321 -11.72 1.59 -1.83
N CYS A 322 -12.95 1.87 -2.25
CA CYS A 322 -13.59 1.25 -3.42
C CYS A 322 -13.83 2.27 -4.55
N TRP A 323 -13.89 1.78 -5.79
CA TRP A 323 -14.16 2.58 -6.98
C TRP A 323 -15.54 2.27 -7.58
N GLU A 324 -16.31 3.32 -7.92
CA GLU A 324 -17.66 3.19 -8.51
C GLU A 324 -17.70 2.23 -9.71
N ASP A 325 -16.75 2.37 -10.61
CA ASP A 325 -16.70 1.60 -11.85
C ASP A 325 -16.14 0.17 -11.66
N ASN A 326 -15.78 -0.21 -10.44
CA ASN A 326 -15.00 -1.42 -10.17
C ASN A 326 -15.35 -2.11 -8.83
N PHE A 327 -16.50 -1.79 -8.23
CA PHE A 327 -17.03 -2.45 -7.03
C PHE A 327 -17.04 -3.97 -7.09
N HIS A 328 -17.28 -4.56 -8.27
CA HIS A 328 -17.31 -6.02 -8.44
C HIS A 328 -15.93 -6.70 -8.23
N ASN A 329 -14.83 -5.95 -8.27
CA ASN A 329 -13.51 -6.46 -7.90
C ASN A 329 -13.02 -5.93 -6.55
N ASP A 330 -13.53 -4.77 -6.10
CA ASP A 330 -13.06 -4.11 -4.88
C ASP A 330 -13.78 -4.60 -3.61
N LEU A 331 -15.06 -4.96 -3.71
CA LEU A 331 -15.83 -5.51 -2.60
C LEU A 331 -15.41 -6.93 -2.19
N PRO A 332 -15.12 -7.88 -3.11
CA PRO A 332 -14.88 -9.28 -2.77
C PRO A 332 -13.49 -9.59 -2.17
N PHE A 333 -13.14 -8.90 -1.09
CA PHE A 333 -11.96 -9.22 -0.29
C PHE A 333 -12.32 -10.12 0.91
N PHE A 334 -11.32 -10.84 1.42
CA PHE A 334 -11.40 -11.47 2.73
C PHE A 334 -10.18 -11.07 3.56
N ILE A 335 -10.32 -11.17 4.88
CA ILE A 335 -9.26 -10.88 5.84
C ILE A 335 -8.64 -12.21 6.23
N SER A 336 -7.34 -12.37 5.97
CA SER A 336 -6.62 -13.64 6.13
C SER A 336 -6.04 -13.85 7.55
N CYS A 337 -6.39 -13.03 8.53
CA CYS A 337 -5.80 -13.12 9.87
C CYS A 337 -6.48 -14.22 10.71
N PRO A 338 -5.71 -15.09 11.39
CA PRO A 338 -6.22 -15.80 12.56
C PRO A 338 -6.65 -14.77 13.59
N PRO A 339 -7.93 -14.73 14.03
CA PRO A 339 -8.17 -14.12 15.33
C PRO A 339 -7.30 -14.89 16.33
N PRO A 340 -6.72 -14.22 17.34
CA PRO A 340 -6.36 -14.94 18.54
C PRO A 340 -7.60 -15.74 18.95
N LEU A 341 -7.44 -17.03 19.19
CA LEU A 341 -8.49 -18.01 19.57
C LEU A 341 -9.30 -17.63 20.84
N ALA A 342 -9.28 -16.37 21.30
CA ALA A 342 -9.87 -15.95 22.56
C ALA A 342 -10.40 -14.49 22.64
N ALA A 343 -10.40 -13.66 21.59
CA ALA A 343 -10.59 -12.21 21.83
C ALA A 343 -11.43 -11.39 20.83
N ALA A 344 -12.31 -11.98 20.02
CA ALA A 344 -13.33 -11.20 19.33
C ALA A 344 -14.68 -11.84 19.58
N ASN A 345 -15.38 -11.36 20.59
CA ASN A 345 -16.80 -11.65 20.70
C ASN A 345 -17.46 -10.95 19.49
N PRO A 346 -18.41 -11.56 18.76
CA PRO A 346 -19.14 -10.89 17.67
C PRO A 346 -19.87 -9.61 18.11
N ARG A 347 -20.02 -9.41 19.43
CA ARG A 347 -20.50 -8.21 20.12
C ARG A 347 -19.48 -7.07 20.19
N ASP A 348 -18.19 -7.29 19.90
CA ASP A 348 -17.20 -6.21 19.83
C ASP A 348 -17.32 -5.38 18.54
N LEU A 349 -18.17 -5.80 17.59
CA LEU A 349 -18.70 -4.94 16.52
C LEU A 349 -19.62 -3.83 17.08
N ASP A 350 -20.10 -3.95 18.33
CA ASP A 350 -20.83 -2.89 19.05
C ASP A 350 -19.90 -1.94 19.82
N SER A 351 -18.57 -1.96 19.58
CA SER A 351 -17.73 -0.89 20.11
C SER A 351 -18.28 0.46 19.59
N GLU A 352 -18.57 1.41 20.47
CA GLU A 352 -19.12 2.75 20.14
C GLU A 352 -18.25 3.57 19.15
N LEU A 353 -17.13 3.02 18.68
CA LEU A 353 -16.19 3.64 17.76
C LEU A 353 -16.44 3.15 16.33
N TYR A 354 -17.15 3.96 15.54
CA TYR A 354 -17.25 3.79 14.09
C TYR A 354 -15.88 4.05 13.43
N PHE A 355 -15.33 3.06 12.72
CA PHE A 355 -14.06 3.16 11.96
C PHE A 355 -14.27 3.39 10.46
N GLY A 356 -15.47 3.09 9.95
CA GLY A 356 -15.86 3.24 8.56
C GLY A 356 -16.94 2.24 8.14
N PRO A 357 -17.42 2.31 6.88
CA PRO A 357 -18.52 1.46 6.41
C PRO A 357 -18.16 -0.02 6.43
N SER A 358 -19.08 -0.93 6.78
CA SER A 358 -18.75 -2.37 6.93
C SER A 358 -18.27 -3.04 5.64
N TRP A 359 -18.65 -2.49 4.48
CA TRP A 359 -18.21 -2.95 3.17
C TRP A 359 -16.80 -2.49 2.78
N SER A 360 -16.19 -1.58 3.54
CA SER A 360 -14.82 -1.10 3.36
C SER A 360 -13.80 -1.92 4.17
N PHE A 361 -12.54 -1.88 3.73
CA PHE A 361 -11.43 -2.52 4.44
C PHE A 361 -11.11 -1.87 5.80
N VAL A 362 -11.54 -0.63 6.03
CA VAL A 362 -11.33 0.08 7.31
C VAL A 362 -12.37 -0.24 8.37
N SER A 363 -13.35 -1.10 8.06
CA SER A 363 -14.44 -1.49 8.97
C SER A 363 -13.99 -2.18 10.26
N ARG A 364 -12.71 -2.57 10.38
CA ARG A 364 -12.19 -3.26 11.56
C ARG A 364 -11.02 -2.53 12.19
N ASN A 365 -11.16 -2.29 13.49
CA ASN A 365 -10.03 -2.10 14.40
C ASN A 365 -9.56 -3.49 14.83
N SER A 366 -8.36 -3.86 14.41
CA SER A 366 -7.79 -5.16 14.74
C SER A 366 -6.69 -5.07 15.80
N GLY A 367 -6.20 -3.88 16.14
CA GLY A 367 -4.95 -3.71 16.91
C GLY A 367 -3.73 -4.40 16.29
N GLU A 368 -3.90 -5.01 15.12
CA GLU A 368 -3.01 -5.95 14.44
C GLU A 368 -3.12 -5.72 12.92
N PRO A 369 -2.09 -6.02 12.12
CA PRO A 369 -2.14 -5.87 10.67
C PRO A 369 -3.31 -6.62 10.01
N VAL A 370 -4.06 -5.94 9.13
CA VAL A 370 -5.17 -6.55 8.38
C VAL A 370 -4.66 -7.07 7.04
N ARG A 371 -4.55 -8.40 6.90
CA ARG A 371 -4.16 -9.01 5.63
C ARG A 371 -5.33 -9.12 4.66
N LEU A 372 -5.34 -8.27 3.64
CA LEU A 372 -6.37 -8.29 2.60
C LEU A 372 -5.99 -9.22 1.46
N ALA A 373 -6.90 -10.15 1.16
CA ALA A 373 -6.78 -11.01 0.02
C ALA A 373 -7.91 -10.76 -0.97
N TYR A 374 -7.52 -10.52 -2.23
CA TYR A 374 -8.42 -10.36 -3.36
C TYR A 374 -8.33 -11.57 -4.27
N HIS A 375 -9.43 -11.89 -4.93
CA HIS A 375 -9.41 -12.89 -5.99
C HIS A 375 -8.78 -12.32 -7.27
N CYS A 376 -7.89 -13.09 -7.89
CA CYS A 376 -7.21 -12.68 -9.13
C CYS A 376 -8.07 -12.95 -10.37
N GLY A 377 -7.93 -12.11 -11.39
CA GLY A 377 -8.52 -12.26 -12.73
C GLY A 377 -9.75 -11.38 -12.97
N PRO A 378 -10.22 -11.28 -14.23
CA PRO A 378 -11.34 -10.40 -14.58
C PRO A 378 -12.65 -11.02 -14.08
N PHE A 379 -13.24 -10.42 -13.04
CA PHE A 379 -14.63 -10.70 -12.65
C PHE A 379 -15.57 -9.75 -13.40
N LYS A 380 -16.78 -10.22 -13.62
CA LYS A 380 -17.90 -9.45 -14.13
C LYS A 380 -18.86 -9.13 -12.99
N PRO A 381 -19.50 -7.96 -12.99
CA PRO A 381 -20.54 -7.63 -12.02
C PRO A 381 -21.71 -8.63 -12.11
N GLN A 382 -22.32 -8.93 -10.97
CA GLN A 382 -23.51 -9.78 -10.85
C GLN A 382 -24.67 -9.04 -10.17
N TYR A 383 -24.66 -7.72 -10.26
CA TYR A 383 -25.69 -6.81 -9.77
C TYR A 383 -26.24 -5.99 -10.94
N ASP A 384 -27.53 -5.61 -10.86
CA ASP A 384 -28.20 -4.77 -11.86
C ASP A 384 -27.77 -3.31 -11.72
N TRP A 385 -27.60 -2.88 -10.46
CA TRP A 385 -27.29 -1.52 -10.09
C TRP A 385 -26.64 -1.49 -8.72
N ILE A 386 -25.73 -0.52 -8.53
CA ILE A 386 -25.04 -0.26 -7.28
C ILE A 386 -24.88 1.25 -7.08
N GLN A 387 -25.07 1.70 -5.85
CA GLN A 387 -24.89 3.10 -5.45
C GLN A 387 -24.19 3.13 -4.09
N ALA A 388 -23.17 3.96 -3.96
CA ALA A 388 -22.51 4.22 -2.68
C ALA A 388 -22.54 5.70 -2.35
N SER A 389 -22.46 5.99 -1.06
CA SER A 389 -22.17 7.33 -0.54
C SER A 389 -21.29 7.22 0.68
N THR A 390 -20.43 8.20 0.86
CA THR A 390 -19.58 8.35 2.05
C THR A 390 -19.59 9.81 2.48
N THR A 391 -19.64 10.06 3.78
CA THR A 391 -19.54 11.40 4.36
C THR A 391 -18.10 11.60 4.82
N PRO A 392 -17.32 12.51 4.20
CA PRO A 392 -15.98 12.84 4.66
C PRO A 392 -16.02 13.42 6.08
N GLN A 393 -15.09 12.99 6.93
CA GLN A 393 -14.87 13.58 8.27
C GLN A 393 -13.91 14.79 8.18
N GLY A 394 -12.93 14.74 7.27
CA GLY A 394 -11.93 15.78 7.05
C GLY A 394 -12.16 16.60 5.77
N ARG A 395 -11.17 17.42 5.41
CA ARG A 395 -11.22 18.31 4.23
C ARG A 395 -11.19 17.56 2.90
N THR A 396 -10.45 16.47 2.83
CA THR A 396 -10.32 15.67 1.61
C THR A 396 -11.44 14.62 1.52
N ARG A 397 -12.11 14.59 0.36
CA ARG A 397 -13.11 13.55 0.06
C ARG A 397 -12.54 12.13 -0.09
N PHE A 398 -11.20 12.01 -0.14
CA PHE A 398 -10.50 10.74 -0.27
C PHE A 398 -9.94 10.22 1.06
N GLY A 399 -10.10 10.97 2.16
CA GLY A 399 -9.56 10.65 3.48
C GLY A 399 -10.58 9.98 4.41
N GLU A 400 -10.45 10.27 5.71
CA GLU A 400 -11.32 9.70 6.76
C GLU A 400 -12.80 9.99 6.48
N VAL A 401 -13.65 9.00 6.76
CA VAL A 401 -15.10 9.07 6.59
C VAL A 401 -15.80 8.90 7.92
N SER A 402 -16.84 9.68 8.14
CA SER A 402 -17.68 9.64 9.34
C SER A 402 -18.87 8.70 9.21
N TRP A 403 -19.24 8.39 7.97
CA TRP A 403 -20.36 7.52 7.64
C TRP A 403 -20.30 7.07 6.16
N GLY A 404 -21.01 6.00 5.81
CA GLY A 404 -21.28 5.64 4.42
C GLY A 404 -22.26 4.48 4.29
N PHE A 405 -22.80 4.30 3.08
CA PHE A 405 -23.67 3.18 2.73
C PHE A 405 -23.39 2.69 1.32
N LEU A 406 -23.82 1.44 1.05
CA LEU A 406 -23.82 0.80 -0.24
C LEU A 406 -25.19 0.17 -0.50
N LYS A 407 -25.95 0.72 -1.46
CA LYS A 407 -27.16 0.11 -2.01
C LYS A 407 -26.81 -0.72 -3.21
N VAL A 408 -27.25 -1.97 -3.22
CA VAL A 408 -27.02 -2.88 -4.34
C VAL A 408 -28.29 -3.66 -4.65
N ARG A 409 -28.66 -3.72 -5.93
CA ARG A 409 -29.70 -4.61 -6.44
C ARG A 409 -29.04 -5.84 -7.04
N THR A 410 -29.18 -6.97 -6.37
CA THR A 410 -28.50 -8.22 -6.74
C THR A 410 -29.29 -9.44 -6.29
N LYS A 411 -28.79 -10.61 -6.65
CA LYS A 411 -29.28 -11.89 -6.16
C LYS A 411 -28.90 -12.09 -4.70
N VAL A 412 -29.92 -12.30 -3.86
CA VAL A 412 -29.80 -12.46 -2.42
C VAL A 412 -30.45 -13.77 -1.99
N LEU A 413 -29.73 -14.53 -1.16
CA LEU A 413 -30.29 -15.65 -0.41
C LEU A 413 -30.44 -15.24 1.05
N LEU A 414 -31.68 -15.17 1.53
CA LEU A 414 -31.99 -14.98 2.95
C LEU A 414 -31.88 -16.33 3.66
N THR A 415 -31.19 -16.37 4.78
CA THR A 415 -30.97 -17.59 5.54
C THR A 415 -30.77 -17.29 7.02
N SER A 416 -31.16 -18.22 7.89
CA SER A 416 -30.83 -18.23 9.31
C SER A 416 -29.77 -19.29 9.64
N ALA A 417 -29.04 -19.78 8.61
CA ALA A 417 -28.11 -20.89 8.77
C ALA A 417 -27.01 -20.58 9.79
N ASN A 418 -26.73 -21.58 10.62
CA ASN A 418 -25.61 -21.56 11.54
C ASN A 418 -24.32 -21.66 10.73
N LEU A 419 -23.44 -20.70 10.94
CA LEU A 419 -22.06 -20.75 10.49
C LEU A 419 -21.25 -21.30 11.65
N GLU A 420 -20.84 -22.57 11.56
CA GLU A 420 -19.88 -23.16 12.49
C GLU A 420 -18.47 -23.04 11.91
N MET A 421 -17.52 -22.63 12.74
CA MET A 421 -16.13 -22.49 12.34
C MET A 421 -15.45 -23.87 12.35
N ASP A 422 -14.86 -24.27 11.22
CA ASP A 422 -13.97 -25.43 11.19
C ASP A 422 -12.53 -24.98 11.56
N GLU A 423 -12.03 -25.48 12.68
CA GLU A 423 -10.67 -25.20 13.18
C GLU A 423 -9.57 -25.97 12.41
N GLY A 424 -9.94 -26.85 11.47
CA GLY A 424 -9.07 -27.90 10.95
C GLY A 424 -7.95 -27.51 9.96
N ARG A 425 -7.82 -26.26 9.49
CA ARG A 425 -6.77 -25.90 8.49
C ARG A 425 -6.09 -24.57 8.78
N GLY A 426 -4.83 -24.66 9.21
CA GLY A 426 -3.97 -23.52 9.55
C GLY A 426 -4.12 -22.30 8.64
N GLY A 427 -4.45 -21.16 9.26
CA GLY A 427 -4.41 -19.82 8.66
C GLY A 427 -5.56 -19.45 7.71
N ARG A 428 -6.52 -20.34 7.43
CA ARG A 428 -7.75 -20.04 6.68
C ARG A 428 -8.96 -20.56 7.45
N PHE A 429 -9.84 -19.66 7.90
CA PHE A 429 -11.16 -20.03 8.42
C PHE A 429 -12.07 -20.32 7.23
N GLU A 430 -12.19 -21.60 6.90
CA GLU A 430 -13.21 -22.08 5.99
C GLU A 430 -14.40 -22.50 6.87
N ALA A 431 -15.57 -21.94 6.63
CA ALA A 431 -16.80 -22.43 7.23
C ALA A 431 -17.53 -23.26 6.17
N GLU A 432 -17.85 -24.50 6.49
CA GLU A 432 -18.84 -25.27 5.75
C GLU A 432 -20.23 -24.81 6.23
N VAL A 433 -21.05 -24.37 5.29
CA VAL A 433 -22.38 -23.83 5.62
C VAL A 433 -23.42 -24.92 5.39
N TRP A 434 -24.05 -25.34 6.47
CA TRP A 434 -25.21 -26.23 6.44
C TRP A 434 -26.49 -25.40 6.41
N LEU A 435 -27.11 -25.26 5.24
CA LEU A 435 -28.42 -24.64 5.11
C LEU A 435 -29.47 -25.62 5.67
N GLY A 436 -29.81 -25.48 6.94
CA GLY A 436 -30.72 -26.39 7.65
C GLY A 436 -32.12 -26.44 7.05
N GLY A 437 -32.64 -27.65 6.81
CA GLY A 437 -34.06 -27.91 6.52
C GLY A 437 -34.35 -29.17 5.70
N ALA A 438 -33.39 -29.66 4.92
CA ALA A 438 -33.42 -30.95 4.26
C ALA A 438 -31.97 -31.39 4.02
N GLU A 439 -31.67 -32.68 4.13
CA GLU A 439 -30.44 -33.25 3.58
C GLU A 439 -30.44 -33.05 2.06
N VAL A 440 -30.06 -31.85 1.61
CA VAL A 440 -29.83 -31.57 0.21
C VAL A 440 -28.39 -31.97 -0.05
N PHE A 441 -28.21 -33.20 -0.52
CA PHE A 441 -26.97 -33.66 -1.10
C PHE A 441 -26.63 -32.75 -2.29
N PHE A 442 -25.74 -31.79 -2.06
CA PHE A 442 -25.05 -31.10 -3.14
C PHE A 442 -24.17 -32.13 -3.82
N ASP A 443 -24.47 -32.42 -5.07
CA ASP A 443 -23.85 -33.47 -5.88
C ASP A 443 -22.31 -33.25 -5.99
N GLY A 444 -21.57 -33.71 -4.98
CA GLY A 444 -20.11 -33.67 -4.88
C GLY A 444 -19.43 -32.30 -5.00
N GLN A 445 -20.11 -31.19 -4.68
CA GLN A 445 -19.58 -29.83 -4.87
C GLN A 445 -19.68 -28.94 -3.62
N ASP A 446 -18.54 -28.70 -2.98
CA ASP A 446 -18.41 -27.91 -1.75
C ASP A 446 -18.64 -26.41 -2.01
N LEU A 447 -19.60 -25.81 -1.32
CA LEU A 447 -19.69 -24.35 -1.19
C LEU A 447 -18.79 -23.92 -0.03
N LYS A 448 -17.74 -23.16 -0.33
CA LYS A 448 -16.77 -22.72 0.67
C LYS A 448 -17.02 -21.27 1.06
N ALA A 449 -17.54 -21.05 2.25
CA ALA A 449 -17.59 -19.72 2.83
C ALA A 449 -16.23 -19.41 3.49
N GLN A 450 -15.74 -18.19 3.28
CA GLN A 450 -14.56 -17.68 3.98
C GLN A 450 -15.02 -16.50 4.82
N CYS A 451 -15.31 -16.77 6.09
CA CYS A 451 -15.79 -15.76 7.02
C CYS A 451 -14.63 -15.27 7.88
N ALA A 452 -14.60 -13.95 8.10
CA ALA A 452 -13.58 -13.32 8.92
C ALA A 452 -14.01 -13.32 10.40
N CYS A 453 -14.19 -14.51 10.99
CA CYS A 453 -14.42 -14.70 12.44
C CYS A 453 -15.89 -14.65 12.94
N VAL A 454 -16.88 -15.14 12.19
CA VAL A 454 -18.26 -15.21 12.72
C VAL A 454 -18.73 -16.64 12.83
N SER A 455 -18.77 -17.14 14.06
CA SER A 455 -19.76 -18.15 14.43
C SER A 455 -21.12 -17.45 14.49
N ASN A 456 -22.15 -18.03 13.87
CA ASN A 456 -23.55 -17.60 14.05
C ASN A 456 -24.29 -18.62 14.94
N PRO A 457 -23.91 -18.80 16.22
CA PRO A 457 -24.51 -19.82 17.08
C PRO A 457 -25.94 -19.45 17.52
N HIS A 458 -26.39 -18.23 17.25
CA HIS A 458 -27.67 -17.68 17.72
C HIS A 458 -28.75 -17.61 16.63
N GLY A 459 -28.43 -18.00 15.38
CA GLY A 459 -29.40 -18.02 14.28
C GLY A 459 -29.88 -16.63 13.84
N ASP A 460 -29.01 -15.61 13.91
CA ASP A 460 -29.33 -14.26 13.43
C ASP A 460 -29.76 -14.30 11.96
N ASP A 461 -30.60 -13.34 11.55
CA ASP A 461 -31.01 -13.19 10.15
C ASP A 461 -29.79 -12.80 9.29
N MET A 462 -29.45 -13.68 8.34
CA MET A 462 -28.34 -13.53 7.43
C MET A 462 -28.80 -13.34 5.98
N ALA A 463 -27.98 -12.66 5.20
CA ALA A 463 -28.17 -12.52 3.76
C ALA A 463 -26.86 -12.78 3.01
N TRP A 464 -26.96 -13.49 1.89
CA TRP A 464 -25.85 -13.78 1.00
C TRP A 464 -26.07 -13.04 -0.31
N ALA A 465 -25.26 -12.02 -0.57
CA ALA A 465 -25.43 -11.16 -1.74
C ALA A 465 -24.37 -11.47 -2.80
N LEU A 466 -24.80 -11.91 -3.98
CA LEU A 466 -23.89 -12.16 -5.10
C LEU A 466 -23.33 -10.84 -5.65
N ILE A 467 -22.03 -10.72 -5.87
CA ILE A 467 -21.42 -9.47 -6.36
C ILE A 467 -20.72 -9.66 -7.71
N SER A 468 -20.08 -10.81 -7.90
CA SER A 468 -19.11 -10.97 -8.98
C SER A 468 -19.03 -12.41 -9.47
N ALA A 469 -18.75 -12.57 -10.76
CA ALA A 469 -18.57 -13.87 -11.39
C ALA A 469 -17.37 -13.87 -12.34
N ARG A 470 -16.65 -14.99 -12.39
CA ARG A 470 -15.59 -15.24 -13.36
C ARG A 470 -15.80 -16.60 -14.03
N LEU A 471 -15.59 -16.63 -15.34
CA LEU A 471 -15.51 -17.85 -16.13
C LEU A 471 -14.03 -18.15 -16.41
N THR A 472 -13.61 -19.40 -16.23
CA THR A 472 -12.26 -19.86 -16.58
C THR A 472 -12.37 -21.25 -17.22
N GLY A 473 -12.29 -21.30 -18.55
CA GLY A 473 -12.71 -22.48 -19.31
C GLY A 473 -14.19 -22.79 -19.09
N GLU A 474 -14.51 -24.05 -18.80
CA GLU A 474 -15.88 -24.48 -18.44
C GLU A 474 -16.28 -24.15 -16.99
N ARG A 475 -15.33 -23.69 -16.15
CA ARG A 475 -15.57 -23.51 -14.73
C ARG A 475 -16.09 -22.12 -14.42
N ARG A 476 -17.14 -22.06 -13.60
CA ARG A 476 -17.67 -20.82 -13.03
C ARG A 476 -17.13 -20.60 -11.61
N TYR A 477 -16.83 -19.35 -11.30
CA TYR A 477 -16.48 -18.87 -9.96
C TYR A 477 -17.39 -17.69 -9.63
N LEU A 478 -18.09 -17.77 -8.52
CA LEU A 478 -19.00 -16.77 -8.00
C LEU A 478 -18.49 -16.28 -6.65
N LEU A 479 -18.56 -14.97 -6.46
CA LEU A 479 -18.12 -14.30 -5.25
C LEU A 479 -19.22 -13.37 -4.78
N GLY A 480 -19.48 -13.38 -3.48
CA GLY A 480 -20.46 -12.49 -2.87
C GLY A 480 -20.18 -12.24 -1.40
N LEU A 481 -20.99 -11.37 -0.82
CA LEU A 481 -20.83 -10.90 0.55
C LEU A 481 -21.69 -11.73 1.50
N LEU A 482 -21.13 -11.99 2.68
CA LEU A 482 -21.89 -12.49 3.83
C LEU A 482 -22.32 -11.29 4.67
N LEU A 483 -23.62 -11.20 4.92
CA LEU A 483 -24.25 -10.04 5.52
C LEU A 483 -25.09 -10.46 6.74
N ARG A 484 -25.01 -9.67 7.82
CA ARG A 484 -25.80 -9.83 9.04
C ARG A 484 -26.82 -8.70 9.15
N SER A 485 -28.07 -9.03 9.48
CA SER A 485 -29.14 -8.04 9.65
C SER A 485 -28.79 -7.00 10.72
N THR A 486 -29.17 -5.75 10.49
CA THR A 486 -29.12 -4.66 11.49
C THR A 486 -30.35 -4.63 12.39
N GLY A 487 -31.36 -5.46 12.09
CA GLY A 487 -32.71 -5.36 12.65
C GLY A 487 -33.63 -4.41 11.89
N ARG A 488 -33.11 -3.60 10.95
CA ARG A 488 -33.92 -2.79 10.04
C ARG A 488 -34.17 -3.56 8.73
N PRO A 489 -35.35 -3.37 8.08
CA PRO A 489 -35.67 -4.08 6.85
C PRO A 489 -34.65 -3.81 5.74
N ARG A 490 -34.07 -4.88 5.20
CA ARG A 490 -33.10 -4.87 4.08
C ARG A 490 -31.83 -4.05 4.32
N GLU A 491 -31.48 -3.80 5.57
CA GLU A 491 -30.26 -3.09 5.97
C GLU A 491 -29.33 -4.07 6.72
N TYR A 492 -28.08 -4.18 6.29
CA TYR A 492 -27.15 -5.19 6.77
C TYR A 492 -25.74 -4.65 7.06
N TYR A 493 -25.01 -5.35 7.92
CA TYR A 493 -23.56 -5.23 8.06
C TYR A 493 -22.87 -6.32 7.24
N ARG A 494 -21.79 -6.00 6.52
CA ARG A 494 -20.90 -7.00 5.95
C ARG A 494 -20.05 -7.63 7.05
N ILE A 495 -20.02 -8.96 7.06
CA ILE A 495 -19.22 -9.73 8.01
C ILE A 495 -18.23 -10.69 7.36
N GLY A 496 -18.34 -10.91 6.03
CA GLY A 496 -17.45 -11.84 5.35
C GLY A 496 -17.71 -11.96 3.85
N LEU A 497 -17.19 -13.04 3.27
CA LEU A 497 -17.27 -13.37 1.86
C LEU A 497 -17.68 -14.84 1.69
N PHE A 498 -18.48 -15.14 0.68
CA PHE A 498 -18.62 -16.52 0.21
C PHE A 498 -18.01 -16.68 -1.17
N LYS A 499 -17.46 -17.88 -1.39
CA LYS A 499 -16.95 -18.29 -2.69
C LYS A 499 -17.65 -19.57 -3.11
N TRP A 500 -18.20 -19.55 -4.32
CA TRP A 500 -18.81 -20.71 -4.92
C TRP A 500 -18.15 -20.99 -6.27
N GLY A 501 -17.55 -22.15 -6.47
CA GLY A 501 -16.98 -22.48 -7.79
C GLY A 501 -16.69 -23.95 -8.02
N ARG A 502 -16.17 -24.24 -9.22
CA ARG A 502 -15.87 -25.58 -9.79
C ARG A 502 -17.08 -26.44 -10.18
N PHE A 503 -18.18 -25.83 -10.63
CA PHE A 503 -19.34 -26.58 -11.10
C PHE A 503 -19.48 -26.57 -12.64
N LYS A 504 -20.02 -27.66 -13.19
CA LYS A 504 -20.40 -27.79 -14.62
C LYS A 504 -21.88 -27.47 -14.87
N ASP A 505 -22.76 -27.78 -13.92
CA ASP A 505 -24.20 -27.55 -14.02
C ASP A 505 -24.76 -27.02 -12.67
N PRO A 506 -25.47 -25.89 -12.63
CA PRO A 506 -26.01 -25.35 -11.38
C PRO A 506 -27.32 -26.06 -11.03
N GLY A 507 -27.32 -26.95 -10.04
CA GLY A 507 -28.56 -27.56 -9.52
C GLY A 507 -29.56 -26.57 -8.90
N SER A 508 -30.62 -27.07 -8.26
CA SER A 508 -31.77 -26.29 -7.76
C SER A 508 -31.45 -25.20 -6.72
N ASN A 509 -30.29 -25.22 -6.06
CA ASN A 509 -29.87 -24.18 -5.10
C ASN A 509 -28.90 -23.14 -5.68
N SER A 510 -28.62 -23.19 -6.99
CA SER A 510 -27.79 -22.23 -7.69
C SER A 510 -28.18 -20.78 -7.42
N PRO A 511 -27.26 -19.80 -7.49
CA PRO A 511 -27.65 -18.39 -7.49
C PRO A 511 -28.53 -18.06 -8.69
N ALA A 512 -28.67 -18.95 -9.68
CA ALA A 512 -29.74 -18.86 -10.68
C ALA A 512 -31.13 -18.69 -10.05
N ASN A 513 -31.39 -19.32 -8.90
CA ASN A 513 -32.70 -19.42 -8.25
C ASN A 513 -32.86 -18.51 -7.03
N TRP A 514 -31.87 -17.66 -6.75
CA TRP A 514 -31.97 -16.65 -5.69
C TRP A 514 -32.81 -15.47 -6.14
N ASP A 515 -33.52 -14.87 -5.19
CA ASP A 515 -34.34 -13.69 -5.43
C ASP A 515 -33.49 -12.47 -5.72
N THR A 516 -33.96 -11.62 -6.63
CA THR A 516 -33.30 -10.34 -6.91
C THR A 516 -33.88 -9.28 -5.99
N GLU A 517 -33.08 -8.83 -5.03
CA GLU A 517 -33.47 -7.84 -4.02
C GLU A 517 -32.58 -6.61 -4.06
N THR A 518 -33.12 -5.49 -3.56
CA THR A 518 -32.34 -4.29 -3.27
C THR A 518 -32.06 -4.25 -1.78
N ILE A 519 -30.78 -4.27 -1.43
CA ILE A 519 -30.32 -4.25 -0.03
C ILE A 519 -29.41 -3.04 0.20
N GLU A 520 -29.37 -2.56 1.44
CA GLU A 520 -28.47 -1.52 1.92
C GLU A 520 -27.45 -2.16 2.86
N ILE A 521 -26.17 -1.83 2.66
CA ILE A 521 -25.06 -2.27 3.51
C ILE A 521 -24.43 -1.03 4.11
N ILE A 522 -24.37 -0.95 5.44
CA ILE A 522 -23.87 0.21 6.18
C ILE A 522 -22.44 0.03 6.67
#